data_AF-A0A7C2TVK4-F1
#
_entry.id   AF-A0A7C2TVK4-F1
#
_cell.length_a   1.000
_cell.length_b   1.000
_cell.length_c   1.000
_cell.angle_alpha   90.00
_cell.angle_beta   90.00
_cell.angle_gamma   90.00
#
_symmetry.space_group_name_H-M   'P 1'
#
loop_
_entity.id
_entity.type
_entity.pdbx_description
1 polymer ?
#
loop_
_entity_poly.entity_id
_entity_poly.type
_entity_poly.pdbx_seq_one_letter_code
_entity_poly.pdbx_strand_id
1 'polypeptide(L)'
;MIKWFSEKLTYVACRPLRFPAAFGVSFGLHAALLLIAGLLVGLLEISPSTIPPQVFEFIFGDDKALKKTDIPKFSFAKKATSATRPRVAPPTIHSTSSPLNEAPPAEQELFNLAEETDEIIRGPFSNARILDTTPARRLATVDFLAPKLLPHRFAMPSSQRQAILKKVRAVAAKPLAAALDSSFVWEKNGQRFQFNLRHLPASSSTGFDELFIAVTTVEDDDTLSTQLRMRRLAFSQFAQFVDNWDPLVALHDDEFDGRFHSNSEMVISGSGGTQPKFRGKVSTAAYSIRRSQPSFHFDDSKVFLAGLEENAAAIPVPRVFVGIPRDTSESRDRVNVLTEESWITFHHDGNYSWRTASAPKIEHHARLSTEPHTIIGRGKARLHVKGVVHGMVLVYGENDIILSGDLLCARDPEIFPDSRDFVGLVSAKEIEVAPPSVTGPGDLKIQAALFAKGRFRVPHLYTRETGTLHIYGSLSAGSISATEPRYATRIRFDKRFEKMRPPNFPMADRYEIAEWDERWMVK
;
A
#
# COMPACT_ATOMS: atom_id res chain seq x y z
N MET A 1 45.74 -31.84 45.07
CA MET A 1 44.33 -31.96 45.51
C MET A 1 43.55 -32.59 44.36
N ILE A 2 43.84 -33.86 44.18
CA ILE A 2 43.39 -34.81 43.15
C ILE A 2 42.74 -35.95 43.94
N LYS A 3 41.65 -36.53 43.44
CA LYS A 3 40.78 -37.56 44.05
C LYS A 3 39.77 -37.05 45.08
N TRP A 4 38.55 -36.74 44.62
CA TRP A 4 37.32 -37.18 45.29
C TRP A 4 36.10 -36.89 44.43
N PHE A 5 35.64 -37.90 43.69
CA PHE A 5 34.24 -38.33 43.47
C PHE A 5 34.17 -39.17 42.18
N SER A 6 34.50 -40.46 42.35
CA SER A 6 34.10 -41.55 41.47
C SER A 6 32.78 -42.11 41.97
N GLU A 7 31.96 -42.60 41.04
CA GLU A 7 30.90 -43.61 41.22
C GLU A 7 29.61 -43.23 41.97
N LYS A 8 28.62 -42.73 41.21
CA LYS A 8 27.27 -43.33 41.14
C LYS A 8 26.64 -43.05 39.77
N LEU A 9 26.92 -43.92 38.80
CA LEU A 9 26.14 -44.01 37.57
C LEU A 9 24.82 -44.74 37.89
N THR A 10 23.76 -43.98 38.13
CA THR A 10 22.41 -44.52 38.29
C THR A 10 21.89 -44.93 36.91
N TYR A 11 21.91 -46.24 36.62
CA TYR A 11 21.23 -46.80 35.46
C TYR A 11 19.71 -46.58 35.61
N VAL A 12 19.15 -45.61 34.88
CA VAL A 12 17.69 -45.50 34.70
C VAL A 12 17.30 -46.50 33.61
N ALA A 13 16.83 -47.67 34.04
CA ALA A 13 16.20 -48.62 33.13
C ALA A 13 14.86 -48.03 32.65
N CYS A 14 14.84 -47.42 31.46
CA CYS A 14 13.60 -47.08 30.76
C CYS A 14 12.88 -48.37 30.36
N ARG A 15 12.03 -48.89 31.26
CA ARG A 15 11.00 -49.84 30.86
C ARG A 15 9.90 -49.07 30.13
N PRO A 16 9.51 -49.46 28.90
CA PRO A 16 8.39 -48.84 28.24
C PRO A 16 7.13 -49.03 29.09
N LEU A 17 6.58 -47.94 29.61
CA LEU A 17 5.27 -47.95 30.27
C LEU A 17 4.24 -48.40 29.23
N ARG A 18 3.59 -49.52 29.49
CA ARG A 18 2.46 -50.00 28.68
C ARG A 18 1.42 -48.87 28.62
N PHE A 19 0.93 -48.59 27.41
CA PHE A 19 0.01 -47.49 27.06
C PHE A 19 -1.13 -47.23 28.07
N PRO A 20 -1.77 -48.23 28.72
CA PRO A 20 -2.83 -47.97 29.71
C PRO A 20 -2.35 -47.21 30.95
N ALA A 21 -1.12 -47.46 31.40
CA ALA A 21 -0.56 -46.82 32.59
C ALA A 21 -0.17 -45.36 32.32
N ALA A 22 0.36 -45.07 31.14
CA ALA A 22 0.67 -43.69 30.73
C ALA A 22 -0.61 -42.85 30.58
N PHE A 23 -1.68 -43.44 30.04
CA PHE A 23 -2.98 -42.78 29.95
C PHE A 23 -3.57 -42.49 31.32
N GLY A 24 -3.51 -43.46 32.25
CA GLY A 24 -4.00 -43.28 33.63
C GLY A 24 -3.27 -42.17 34.38
N VAL A 25 -1.93 -42.10 34.26
CA VAL A 25 -1.12 -41.04 34.89
C VAL A 25 -1.45 -39.67 34.29
N SER A 26 -1.57 -39.59 32.96
CA SER A 26 -1.92 -38.33 32.28
C SER A 26 -3.32 -37.84 32.67
N PHE A 27 -4.30 -38.74 32.73
CA PHE A 27 -5.66 -38.42 33.14
C PHE A 27 -5.72 -37.95 34.61
N GLY A 28 -5.02 -38.64 35.51
CA GLY A 28 -4.92 -38.24 36.91
C GLY A 28 -4.30 -36.86 37.11
N LEU A 29 -3.25 -36.53 36.33
CA LEU A 29 -2.60 -35.23 36.41
C LEU A 29 -3.51 -34.09 35.94
N HIS A 30 -4.28 -34.30 34.86
CA HIS A 30 -5.24 -33.32 34.36
C HIS A 30 -6.41 -33.11 35.32
N ALA A 31 -6.93 -34.17 35.92
CA ALA A 31 -8.00 -34.08 36.92
C ALA A 31 -7.55 -33.29 38.15
N ALA A 32 -6.31 -33.51 38.63
CA ALA A 32 -5.75 -32.76 39.74
C ALA A 32 -5.56 -31.27 39.41
N LEU A 33 -5.08 -30.95 38.20
CA LEU A 33 -4.93 -29.57 37.73
C LEU A 33 -6.28 -28.82 37.65
N LEU A 34 -7.34 -29.48 37.17
CA LEU A 34 -8.67 -28.89 37.11
C LEU A 34 -9.27 -28.65 38.50
N LEU A 35 -9.02 -29.55 39.46
CA LEU A 35 -9.42 -29.36 40.86
C LEU A 35 -8.72 -28.16 41.50
N ILE A 36 -7.41 -28.00 41.26
CA ILE A 36 -6.63 -26.86 41.76
C ILE A 36 -7.12 -25.55 41.13
N ALA A 37 -7.41 -25.55 39.83
CA ALA A 37 -7.94 -24.37 39.14
C ALA A 37 -9.33 -23.98 39.69
N GLY A 38 -10.21 -24.95 39.95
CA GLY A 38 -11.52 -24.69 40.57
C GLY A 38 -11.40 -24.11 41.98
N LEU A 39 -10.48 -24.62 42.80
CA LEU A 39 -10.20 -24.09 44.14
C LEU A 39 -9.64 -22.66 44.09
N LEU A 40 -8.77 -22.35 43.13
CA LEU A 40 -8.21 -21.01 42.94
C LEU A 40 -9.27 -19.99 42.48
N VAL A 41 -10.23 -20.41 41.64
CA VAL A 41 -11.35 -19.55 41.23
C VAL A 41 -12.27 -19.26 42.41
N GLY A 42 -12.54 -20.25 43.28
CA GLY A 42 -13.32 -20.05 44.51
C GLY A 42 -12.64 -19.13 45.53
N LEU A 43 -11.31 -19.02 45.52
CA LEU A 43 -10.55 -18.09 46.35
C LEU A 43 -10.56 -16.64 45.83
N LEU A 44 -11.01 -16.41 44.60
CA LEU A 44 -11.02 -15.10 43.93
C LEU A 44 -12.42 -14.45 43.86
N GLU A 45 -13.43 -14.99 44.55
CA GLU A 45 -14.71 -14.29 44.71
C GLU A 45 -14.54 -13.07 45.63
N ILE A 46 -14.24 -11.94 45.00
CA ILE A 46 -14.33 -10.60 45.56
C ILE A 46 -15.83 -10.28 45.75
N SER A 47 -16.21 -9.97 46.99
CA SER A 47 -17.56 -9.61 47.41
C SER A 47 -18.20 -8.54 46.50
N PRO A 48 -19.43 -8.75 45.97
CA PRO A 48 -20.08 -7.81 45.07
C PRO A 48 -20.82 -6.75 45.87
N SER A 49 -20.11 -5.73 46.35
CA SER A 49 -20.72 -4.56 46.96
C SER A 49 -20.09 -3.27 46.46
N THR A 50 -20.27 -2.94 45.16
CA THR A 50 -20.12 -1.55 44.65
C THR A 50 -20.57 -1.35 43.18
N ILE A 51 -21.49 -2.17 42.64
CA ILE A 51 -22.06 -1.91 41.30
C ILE A 51 -23.52 -1.49 41.48
N PRO A 52 -23.91 -0.23 41.21
CA PRO A 52 -25.30 0.18 41.27
C PRO A 52 -26.12 -0.50 40.15
N PRO A 53 -27.40 -0.84 40.40
CA PRO A 53 -28.21 -1.56 39.43
C PRO A 53 -28.53 -0.70 38.21
N GLN A 54 -28.26 -1.24 37.02
CA GLN A 54 -28.79 -0.71 35.76
C GLN A 54 -30.20 -1.28 35.56
N VAL A 55 -31.20 -0.40 35.52
CA VAL A 55 -32.58 -0.73 35.17
C VAL A 55 -32.70 -0.70 33.65
N PHE A 56 -33.00 -1.84 33.04
CA PHE A 56 -33.39 -1.92 31.63
C PHE A 56 -34.92 -2.00 31.56
N GLU A 57 -35.52 -0.96 31.00
CA GLU A 57 -36.95 -0.90 30.71
C GLU A 57 -37.21 -1.57 29.34
N PHE A 58 -37.85 -2.74 29.36
CA PHE A 58 -38.25 -3.46 28.15
C PHE A 58 -39.70 -3.10 27.82
N ILE A 59 -39.90 -2.36 26.72
CA ILE A 59 -41.22 -2.10 26.16
C ILE A 59 -41.58 -3.28 25.26
N PHE A 60 -42.51 -4.12 25.72
CA PHE A 60 -43.12 -5.16 24.91
C PHE A 60 -44.29 -4.57 24.11
N GLY A 61 -44.12 -4.47 22.79
CA GLY A 61 -45.19 -4.15 21.86
C GLY A 61 -46.06 -5.38 21.58
N ASP A 62 -47.37 -5.17 21.58
CA ASP A 62 -48.42 -6.17 21.40
C ASP A 62 -48.32 -6.94 20.07
N ASP A 63 -48.34 -8.27 20.18
CA ASP A 63 -48.18 -9.21 19.08
C ASP A 63 -49.56 -9.61 18.53
N LYS A 64 -50.11 -8.79 17.62
CA LYS A 64 -51.24 -9.20 16.78
C LYS A 64 -51.06 -8.77 15.33
N ALA A 65 -51.11 -9.80 14.49
CA ALA A 65 -51.24 -9.80 13.03
C ALA A 65 -49.92 -9.74 12.24
N LEU A 66 -49.45 -10.91 11.82
CA LEU A 66 -49.09 -11.15 10.42
C LEU A 66 -49.28 -12.63 10.06
N LYS A 67 -50.06 -12.82 8.99
CA LYS A 67 -50.61 -14.09 8.50
C LYS A 67 -49.56 -14.95 7.81
N LYS A 68 -49.65 -16.25 8.10
CA LYS A 68 -49.37 -17.42 7.25
C LYS A 68 -49.14 -17.10 5.76
N THR A 69 -47.97 -17.46 5.25
CA THR A 69 -47.78 -17.81 3.83
C THR A 69 -46.81 -18.98 3.73
N ASP A 70 -47.16 -19.92 2.86
CA ASP A 70 -46.64 -21.28 2.77
C ASP A 70 -45.20 -21.37 2.29
N ILE A 71 -44.39 -22.19 2.97
CA ILE A 71 -43.08 -22.65 2.49
C ILE A 71 -43.23 -24.14 2.15
N PRO A 72 -43.04 -24.56 0.88
CA PRO A 72 -43.10 -25.97 0.53
C PRO A 72 -41.85 -26.71 1.00
N LYS A 73 -42.06 -27.85 1.66
CA LYS A 73 -41.03 -28.82 2.04
C LYS A 73 -40.41 -29.45 0.79
N PHE A 74 -39.12 -29.23 0.56
CA PHE A 74 -38.33 -30.03 -0.38
C PHE A 74 -37.76 -31.26 0.33
N SER A 75 -38.19 -32.44 -0.11
CA SER A 75 -37.65 -33.74 0.28
C SER A 75 -36.51 -34.13 -0.66
N PHE A 76 -35.38 -34.58 -0.08
CA PHE A 76 -34.29 -35.17 -0.86
C PHE A 76 -34.60 -36.64 -1.14
N ALA A 77 -35.06 -36.94 -2.35
CA ALA A 77 -35.11 -38.30 -2.87
C ALA A 77 -33.78 -38.62 -3.59
N LYS A 78 -33.03 -39.57 -3.02
CA LYS A 78 -31.94 -40.30 -3.70
C LYS A 78 -32.51 -41.01 -4.93
N LYS A 79 -31.96 -40.73 -6.12
CA LYS A 79 -32.06 -41.64 -7.26
C LYS A 79 -30.71 -41.74 -7.96
N ALA A 80 -30.12 -42.92 -7.86
CA ALA A 80 -29.03 -43.36 -8.71
C ALA A 80 -29.59 -43.58 -10.12
N THR A 81 -28.89 -43.09 -11.13
CA THR A 81 -29.09 -43.58 -12.50
C THR A 81 -27.77 -43.51 -13.24
N SER A 82 -27.24 -44.70 -13.51
CA SER A 82 -26.18 -45.01 -14.45
C SER A 82 -26.57 -44.55 -15.86
N ALA A 83 -25.71 -43.78 -16.52
CA ALA A 83 -25.79 -43.54 -17.95
C ALA A 83 -24.39 -43.62 -18.55
N THR A 84 -24.16 -44.76 -19.21
CA THR A 84 -23.02 -45.09 -20.06
C THR A 84 -22.91 -44.07 -21.20
N ARG A 85 -21.79 -43.35 -21.27
CA ARG A 85 -21.49 -42.41 -22.36
C ARG A 85 -20.52 -43.07 -23.35
N PRO A 86 -20.81 -43.07 -24.67
CA PRO A 86 -19.93 -43.68 -25.66
C PRO A 86 -18.64 -42.87 -25.84
N ARG A 87 -17.53 -43.61 -25.88
CA ARG A 87 -16.15 -43.18 -26.10
C ARG A 87 -15.98 -42.79 -27.56
N VAL A 88 -15.94 -41.48 -27.85
CA VAL A 88 -15.51 -40.96 -29.14
C VAL A 88 -13.99 -40.77 -29.09
N ALA A 89 -13.27 -41.44 -29.99
CA ALA A 89 -11.83 -41.35 -30.12
C ALA A 89 -11.40 -39.95 -30.62
N PRO A 90 -10.28 -39.38 -30.12
CA PRO A 90 -9.73 -38.16 -30.67
C PRO A 90 -9.09 -38.42 -32.05
N PRO A 91 -9.19 -37.47 -33.00
CA PRO A 91 -8.54 -37.60 -34.29
C PRO A 91 -7.02 -37.47 -34.17
N THR A 92 -6.33 -38.41 -34.80
CA THR A 92 -4.89 -38.44 -35.06
C THR A 92 -4.51 -37.24 -35.93
N ILE A 93 -3.75 -36.29 -35.38
CA ILE A 93 -3.12 -35.22 -36.17
C ILE A 93 -1.72 -35.71 -36.56
N HIS A 94 -1.52 -35.88 -37.87
CA HIS A 94 -0.23 -36.14 -38.47
C HIS A 94 0.66 -34.89 -38.38
N SER A 95 1.69 -34.96 -37.54
CA SER A 95 2.81 -34.01 -37.55
C SER A 95 3.65 -34.24 -38.80
N THR A 96 3.62 -33.31 -39.74
CA THR A 96 4.61 -33.20 -40.82
C THR A 96 5.63 -32.16 -40.42
N SER A 97 6.84 -32.63 -40.12
CA SER A 97 8.04 -31.82 -39.94
C SER A 97 8.65 -31.49 -41.29
N SER A 98 8.94 -30.21 -41.55
CA SER A 98 10.03 -29.82 -42.44
C SER A 98 10.67 -28.53 -41.93
N PRO A 99 12.01 -28.41 -42.00
CA PRO A 99 12.77 -27.38 -41.31
C PRO A 99 12.98 -26.16 -42.21
N LEU A 100 12.89 -24.96 -41.65
CA LEU A 100 13.51 -23.79 -42.25
C LEU A 100 14.52 -23.20 -41.27
N ASN A 101 15.79 -23.36 -41.65
CA ASN A 101 16.89 -22.52 -41.24
C ASN A 101 16.57 -21.07 -41.62
N GLU A 102 16.73 -20.13 -40.69
CA GLU A 102 17.20 -18.80 -41.04
C GLU A 102 17.94 -18.19 -39.84
N ALA A 103 19.22 -17.91 -40.09
CA ALA A 103 20.17 -17.29 -39.18
C ALA A 103 19.99 -15.75 -39.19
N PRO A 104 20.49 -15.02 -38.17
CA PRO A 104 20.20 -13.60 -38.00
C PRO A 104 21.09 -12.72 -38.92
N PRO A 105 20.62 -11.56 -39.38
CA PRO A 105 21.51 -10.62 -40.05
C PRO A 105 22.30 -9.82 -39.00
N ALA A 106 23.60 -9.75 -39.29
CA ALA A 106 24.61 -9.00 -38.57
C ALA A 106 24.40 -7.49 -38.69
N GLU A 107 24.80 -6.80 -37.62
CA GLU A 107 25.18 -5.40 -37.60
C GLU A 107 26.36 -5.17 -38.56
N GLN A 108 26.27 -4.16 -39.44
CA GLN A 108 27.39 -3.26 -39.78
C GLN A 108 26.99 -2.14 -40.75
N GLU A 109 27.55 -0.96 -40.46
CA GLU A 109 27.82 0.20 -41.32
C GLU A 109 26.66 1.09 -41.82
N LEU A 110 26.60 2.32 -41.27
CA LEU A 110 27.00 3.51 -42.04
C LEU A 110 27.28 4.71 -41.10
N PHE A 111 28.56 5.01 -40.90
CA PHE A 111 29.07 6.35 -40.60
C PHE A 111 29.49 6.98 -41.93
N ASN A 112 28.99 8.18 -42.24
CA ASN A 112 29.69 9.29 -42.91
C ASN A 112 28.70 10.22 -43.60
N LEU A 113 28.57 11.44 -43.06
CA LEU A 113 28.70 12.68 -43.83
C LEU A 113 28.82 13.85 -42.86
N ALA A 114 29.99 14.47 -42.88
CA ALA A 114 30.30 15.72 -42.22
C ALA A 114 30.29 16.86 -43.25
N GLU A 115 30.09 18.06 -42.72
CA GLU A 115 30.58 19.37 -43.19
C GLU A 115 29.83 20.19 -44.27
N GLU A 116 29.96 21.51 -44.04
CA GLU A 116 29.65 22.69 -44.86
C GLU A 116 28.17 23.14 -44.94
N THR A 117 27.77 24.38 -44.62
CA THR A 117 28.44 25.69 -44.71
C THR A 117 27.87 26.73 -43.72
N ASP A 118 28.76 27.60 -43.22
CA ASP A 118 28.50 28.95 -42.68
C ASP A 118 28.17 29.92 -43.83
N GLU A 119 27.16 30.79 -43.70
CA GLU A 119 27.21 32.18 -44.21
C GLU A 119 26.03 33.06 -43.73
N ILE A 120 26.37 34.08 -42.93
CA ILE A 120 26.08 35.52 -43.09
C ILE A 120 24.65 35.95 -43.50
N ILE A 121 24.00 36.79 -42.66
CA ILE A 121 23.42 38.10 -43.04
C ILE A 121 23.21 38.97 -41.80
N ARG A 122 23.78 40.18 -41.87
CA ARG A 122 23.63 41.33 -40.96
C ARG A 122 22.58 42.31 -41.49
N GLY A 123 21.89 42.97 -40.55
CA GLY A 123 21.52 44.40 -40.61
C GLY A 123 20.01 44.72 -40.72
N PRO A 124 19.58 45.98 -40.56
CA PRO A 124 20.34 47.17 -40.12
C PRO A 124 19.66 48.00 -38.99
N PHE A 125 20.47 48.90 -38.43
CA PHE A 125 20.10 50.03 -37.56
C PHE A 125 19.31 51.12 -38.31
N SER A 126 18.44 51.83 -37.60
CA SER A 126 18.02 53.19 -37.97
C SER A 126 17.87 54.10 -36.75
N ASN A 127 18.44 55.30 -36.88
CA ASN A 127 18.53 56.39 -35.93
C ASN A 127 17.36 57.39 -36.07
N ALA A 128 16.92 57.99 -34.96
CA ALA A 128 16.43 59.39 -34.88
C ALA A 128 16.34 59.80 -33.39
N ARG A 129 17.22 60.66 -32.86
CA ARG A 129 17.22 62.14 -32.84
C ARG A 129 16.29 62.77 -31.78
N ILE A 130 16.89 63.03 -30.61
CA ILE A 130 16.86 64.21 -29.72
C ILE A 130 15.61 65.11 -29.76
N LEU A 131 14.97 65.28 -28.59
CA LEU A 131 14.56 66.60 -28.09
C LEU A 131 14.69 66.69 -26.56
N ASP A 132 15.30 67.78 -26.12
CA ASP A 132 15.44 68.23 -24.73
C ASP A 132 14.10 68.34 -23.99
N THR A 133 14.10 68.01 -22.70
CA THR A 133 13.44 68.84 -21.66
C THR A 133 13.93 68.42 -20.28
N THR A 134 14.67 69.33 -19.65
CA THR A 134 15.03 69.33 -18.22
C THR A 134 13.77 69.40 -17.36
N PRO A 135 13.69 68.63 -16.26
CA PRO A 135 13.36 69.32 -15.01
C PRO A 135 14.14 68.80 -13.78
N ALA A 136 14.53 69.77 -12.96
CA ALA A 136 14.68 69.73 -11.51
C ALA A 136 15.30 68.47 -10.88
N ARG A 137 16.61 68.60 -10.60
CA ARG A 137 17.39 67.84 -9.63
C ARG A 137 16.69 67.81 -8.25
N ARG A 138 15.86 66.78 -8.00
CA ARG A 138 15.59 66.32 -6.63
C ARG A 138 16.80 65.53 -6.17
N LEU A 139 17.40 65.95 -5.06
CA LEU A 139 18.34 65.14 -4.29
C LEU A 139 17.63 63.84 -3.92
N ALA A 140 17.93 62.76 -4.65
CA ALA A 140 17.59 61.43 -4.22
C ALA A 140 18.41 61.16 -2.96
N THR A 141 17.72 61.09 -1.82
CA THR A 141 18.25 60.47 -0.61
C THR A 141 18.71 59.06 -1.02
N VAL A 142 20.02 58.86 -1.03
CA VAL A 142 20.61 57.52 -1.18
C VAL A 142 20.25 56.82 0.13
N ASP A 143 19.15 56.09 0.12
CA ASP A 143 18.87 55.10 1.15
C ASP A 143 20.01 54.08 1.08
N PHE A 144 20.97 54.22 2.01
CA PHE A 144 21.92 53.18 2.32
C PHE A 144 21.10 51.97 2.76
N LEU A 145 20.85 51.06 1.82
CA LEU A 145 20.38 49.71 2.11
C LEU A 145 21.42 49.10 3.06
N ALA A 146 21.12 49.16 4.35
CA ALA A 146 21.91 48.49 5.38
C ALA A 146 22.14 47.04 4.91
N PRO A 147 23.39 46.53 4.96
CA PRO A 147 23.67 45.17 4.53
C PRO A 147 22.74 44.24 5.31
N LYS A 148 21.91 43.50 4.57
CA LYS A 148 21.00 42.51 5.14
C LYS A 148 21.88 41.42 5.75
N LEU A 149 22.20 41.55 7.04
CA LEU A 149 23.00 40.60 7.79
C LEU A 149 22.37 39.23 7.57
N LEU A 150 23.10 38.34 6.90
CA LEU A 150 22.65 36.97 6.73
C LEU A 150 22.60 36.34 8.13
N PRO A 151 21.47 35.74 8.53
CA PRO A 151 21.33 35.15 9.85
C PRO A 151 22.44 34.11 10.06
N HIS A 152 23.18 34.27 11.15
CA HIS A 152 24.27 33.36 11.50
C HIS A 152 23.70 31.98 11.79
N ARG A 153 24.22 30.95 11.10
CA ARG A 153 23.83 29.56 11.28
C ARG A 153 24.95 28.78 11.94
N PHE A 154 24.64 28.01 12.97
CA PHE A 154 25.59 27.12 13.62
C PHE A 154 25.04 25.70 13.79
N ALA A 155 25.96 24.74 13.89
CA ALA A 155 25.62 23.33 13.99
C ALA A 155 24.87 23.04 15.30
N MET A 156 23.75 22.31 15.21
CA MET A 156 23.01 21.90 16.39
C MET A 156 23.79 20.81 17.15
N PRO A 157 23.95 20.92 18.49
CA PRO A 157 24.51 19.85 19.31
C PRO A 157 23.80 18.51 19.05
N SER A 158 24.58 17.44 18.94
CA SER A 158 24.06 16.11 18.59
C SER A 158 22.97 15.61 19.55
N SER A 159 23.09 15.96 20.83
CA SER A 159 22.11 15.66 21.89
C SER A 159 20.78 16.40 21.67
N GLN A 160 20.82 17.70 21.37
CA GLN A 160 19.63 18.49 21.02
C GLN A 160 19.00 17.98 19.72
N ARG A 161 19.81 17.70 18.69
CA ARG A 161 19.35 17.13 17.42
C ARG A 161 18.56 15.85 17.61
N GLN A 162 19.13 14.86 18.31
CA GLN A 162 18.43 13.60 18.59
C GLN A 162 17.16 13.81 19.42
N ALA A 163 17.20 14.76 20.37
CA ALA A 163 16.07 15.08 21.24
C ALA A 163 14.89 15.66 20.45
N ILE A 164 15.15 16.67 19.60
CA ILE A 164 14.18 17.30 18.71
C ILE A 164 13.64 16.25 17.73
N LEU A 165 14.52 15.48 17.09
CA LEU A 165 14.13 14.42 16.16
C LEU A 165 13.16 13.41 16.80
N LYS A 166 13.49 12.94 18.01
CA LYS A 166 12.62 12.03 18.77
C LYS A 166 11.27 12.67 19.09
N LYS A 167 11.27 13.94 19.52
CA LYS A 167 10.04 14.67 19.86
C LYS A 167 9.16 14.90 18.63
N VAL A 168 9.74 15.33 17.51
CA VAL A 168 9.06 15.53 16.23
C VAL A 168 8.41 14.24 15.76
N ARG A 169 9.15 13.12 15.74
CA ARG A 169 8.60 11.81 15.39
C ARG A 169 7.44 11.40 16.30
N ALA A 170 7.56 11.61 17.60
CA ALA A 170 6.50 11.29 18.56
C ALA A 170 5.23 12.14 18.37
N VAL A 171 5.37 13.39 17.93
CA VAL A 171 4.24 14.27 17.63
C VAL A 171 3.59 13.87 16.30
N ALA A 172 4.41 13.63 15.27
CA ALA A 172 3.94 13.25 13.94
C ALA A 172 3.31 11.85 13.88
N ALA A 173 3.57 11.00 14.88
CA ALA A 173 2.93 9.68 15.03
C ALA A 173 1.52 9.75 15.63
N LYS A 174 1.10 10.89 16.19
CA LYS A 174 -0.27 11.05 16.71
C LYS A 174 -1.23 11.37 15.55
N PRO A 175 -2.50 10.94 15.63
CA PRO A 175 -3.51 11.29 14.62
C PRO A 175 -3.57 12.82 14.43
N LEU A 176 -3.13 13.29 13.26
CA LEU A 176 -2.87 14.71 13.04
C LEU A 176 -4.15 15.56 12.98
N ALA A 177 -5.34 14.94 12.88
CA ALA A 177 -6.61 15.64 12.96
C ALA A 177 -6.77 16.49 14.24
N ALA A 178 -6.02 16.18 15.31
CA ALA A 178 -5.98 16.96 16.55
C ALA A 178 -4.80 17.97 16.63
N ALA A 179 -3.90 17.99 15.65
CA ALA A 179 -2.64 18.73 15.67
C ALA A 179 -2.42 19.67 14.47
N LEU A 180 -3.40 19.78 13.57
CA LEU A 180 -3.40 20.77 12.48
C LEU A 180 -3.23 22.16 13.08
N ASP A 181 -2.21 22.89 12.62
CA ASP A 181 -1.89 24.26 13.02
C ASP A 181 -1.83 24.48 14.54
N SER A 182 -0.99 23.69 15.21
CA SER A 182 -0.84 23.69 16.67
C SER A 182 0.53 24.21 17.12
N SER A 183 0.58 24.77 18.33
CA SER A 183 1.83 25.09 19.01
C SER A 183 1.90 24.40 20.35
N PHE A 184 3.07 23.90 20.73
CA PHE A 184 3.27 23.37 22.08
C PHE A 184 4.68 23.67 22.58
N VAL A 185 4.80 23.65 23.91
CA VAL A 185 6.08 23.81 24.60
C VAL A 185 6.54 22.47 25.12
N TRP A 186 7.84 22.22 25.03
CA TRP A 186 8.49 21.05 25.57
C TRP A 186 9.76 21.44 26.30
N GLU A 187 9.90 20.98 27.53
CA GLU A 187 11.09 21.21 28.34
C GLU A 187 11.93 19.94 28.42
N LYS A 188 13.25 20.09 28.29
CA LYS A 188 14.22 19.01 28.48
C LYS A 188 15.50 19.58 29.07
N ASN A 189 15.94 19.01 30.19
CA ASN A 189 17.17 19.41 30.89
C ASN A 189 17.22 20.92 31.21
N GLY A 190 16.09 21.50 31.63
CA GLY A 190 15.96 22.94 31.90
C GLY A 190 15.90 23.84 30.67
N GLN A 191 16.10 23.30 29.45
CA GLN A 191 15.94 24.04 28.21
C GLN A 191 14.50 23.93 27.69
N ARG A 192 13.91 25.09 27.37
CA ARG A 192 12.54 25.21 26.88
C ARG A 192 12.53 25.33 25.35
N PHE A 193 11.82 24.43 24.69
CA PHE A 193 11.61 24.41 23.25
C PHE A 193 10.15 24.71 22.92
N GLN A 194 9.89 25.64 22.01
CA GLN A 194 8.58 25.90 21.45
C GLN A 194 8.50 25.36 20.03
N PHE A 195 7.50 24.54 19.78
CA PHE A 195 7.20 23.95 18.48
C PHE A 195 5.96 24.64 17.91
N ASN A 196 6.05 25.08 16.66
CA ASN A 196 4.92 25.59 15.89
C ASN A 196 4.77 24.71 14.65
N LEU A 197 3.65 24.02 14.55
CA LEU A 197 3.33 23.09 13.48
C LEU A 197 2.35 23.77 12.54
N ARG A 198 2.57 23.62 11.23
CA ARG A 198 1.66 24.11 10.19
C ARG A 198 1.46 23.03 9.13
N HIS A 199 0.21 22.68 8.87
CA HIS A 199 -0.13 21.75 7.78
C HIS A 199 -0.18 22.51 6.45
N LEU A 200 0.41 21.91 5.44
CA LEU A 200 0.41 22.40 4.07
C LEU A 200 -0.23 21.31 3.20
N PRO A 201 -1.50 21.49 2.77
CA PRO A 201 -2.14 20.50 1.92
C PRO A 201 -1.42 20.38 0.57
N ALA A 202 -1.54 19.22 -0.07
CA ALA A 202 -0.98 18.99 -1.40
C ALA A 202 -1.44 20.07 -2.40
N SER A 203 -0.49 20.63 -3.15
CA SER A 203 -0.76 21.67 -4.16
C SER A 203 -1.36 21.11 -5.47
N SER A 204 -1.36 19.79 -5.65
CA SER A 204 -1.94 19.09 -6.80
C SER A 204 -2.53 17.75 -6.39
N SER A 205 -3.34 17.14 -7.26
CA SER A 205 -3.93 15.81 -7.03
C SER A 205 -2.88 14.70 -6.93
N THR A 206 -1.66 14.92 -7.46
CA THR A 206 -0.53 13.98 -7.42
C THR A 206 0.51 14.32 -6.35
N GLY A 207 0.38 15.49 -5.69
CA GLY A 207 1.28 15.95 -4.64
C GLY A 207 1.01 15.32 -3.27
N PHE A 208 1.87 15.62 -2.31
CA PHE A 208 1.75 15.16 -0.93
C PHE A 208 1.40 16.30 0.01
N ASP A 209 0.71 15.99 1.10
CA ASP A 209 0.59 16.89 2.23
C ASP A 209 1.95 17.01 2.92
N GLU A 210 2.23 18.19 3.46
CA GLU A 210 3.42 18.46 4.25
C GLU A 210 3.05 19.02 5.63
N LEU A 211 3.94 18.80 6.59
CA LEU A 211 3.91 19.37 7.91
C LEU A 211 5.19 20.18 8.09
N PHE A 212 5.04 21.49 8.14
CA PHE A 212 6.11 22.41 8.45
C PHE A 212 6.21 22.57 9.96
N ILE A 213 7.40 22.40 10.52
CA ILE A 213 7.64 22.49 11.96
C ILE A 213 8.75 23.50 12.20
N ALA A 214 8.42 24.61 12.86
CA ALA A 214 9.39 25.55 13.37
C ALA A 214 9.64 25.26 14.86
N VAL A 215 10.91 25.12 15.23
CA VAL A 215 11.33 24.93 16.61
C VAL A 215 12.13 26.15 17.04
N THR A 216 11.78 26.74 18.18
CA THR A 216 12.52 27.85 18.78
C THR A 216 12.92 27.53 20.21
N THR A 217 14.08 28.02 20.64
CA THR A 217 14.56 27.93 22.03
C THR A 217 15.36 29.18 22.38
N VAL A 218 15.69 29.37 23.65
CA VAL A 218 16.54 30.46 24.14
C VAL A 218 17.76 29.83 24.78
N GLU A 219 18.95 30.32 24.41
CA GLU A 219 20.24 29.86 24.91
C GLU A 219 21.16 31.09 24.97
N ASP A 220 21.77 31.37 26.12
CA ASP A 220 22.64 32.55 26.35
C ASP A 220 22.01 33.90 25.91
N ASP A 221 20.73 34.12 26.25
CA ASP A 221 19.89 35.27 25.84
C ASP A 221 19.60 35.38 24.33
N ASP A 222 20.17 34.51 23.50
CA ASP A 222 19.87 34.41 22.08
C ASP A 222 18.65 33.54 21.82
N THR A 223 17.76 34.01 20.92
CA THR A 223 16.67 33.18 20.42
C THR A 223 17.14 32.36 19.22
N LEU A 224 17.21 31.05 19.41
CA LEU A 224 17.60 30.10 18.39
C LEU A 224 16.37 29.53 17.68
N SER A 225 16.47 29.31 16.38
CA SER A 225 15.40 28.69 15.60
C SER A 225 15.90 27.70 14.55
N THR A 226 15.14 26.64 14.33
CA THR A 226 15.36 25.66 13.26
C THR A 226 14.02 25.31 12.62
N GLN A 227 14.07 24.80 11.39
CA GLN A 227 12.88 24.46 10.62
C GLN A 227 13.07 23.09 10.00
N LEU A 228 11.99 22.31 9.97
CA LEU A 228 11.95 21.02 9.31
C LEU A 228 10.62 20.83 8.59
N ARG A 229 10.68 20.14 7.46
CA ARG A 229 9.52 19.74 6.67
C ARG A 229 9.37 18.24 6.76
N MET A 230 8.17 17.80 7.11
CA MET A 230 7.80 16.41 7.03
C MET A 230 6.81 16.22 5.90
N ARG A 231 6.94 15.14 5.15
CA ARG A 231 6.02 14.75 4.09
C ARG A 231 5.11 13.65 4.59
N ARG A 232 3.81 13.81 4.38
CA ARG A 232 2.84 12.74 4.61
C ARG A 232 3.01 11.67 3.54
N LEU A 233 3.15 10.42 3.94
CA LEU A 233 3.30 9.31 3.01
C LEU A 233 1.96 8.98 2.33
N ALA A 234 2.04 8.50 1.10
CA ALA A 234 0.91 7.85 0.45
C ALA A 234 0.96 6.34 0.60
N PHE A 235 -0.20 5.68 0.53
CA PHE A 235 -0.23 4.22 0.47
C PHE A 235 0.47 3.69 -0.79
N SER A 236 0.52 4.49 -1.86
CA SER A 236 1.28 4.17 -3.06
C SER A 236 2.79 4.14 -2.84
N GLN A 237 3.31 4.57 -1.69
CA GLN A 237 4.75 4.53 -1.36
C GLN A 237 5.18 3.21 -0.72
N PHE A 238 4.26 2.27 -0.53
CA PHE A 238 4.57 0.91 -0.10
C PHE A 238 4.46 0.00 -1.32
N ALA A 239 5.48 -0.85 -1.56
CA ALA A 239 5.31 -1.95 -2.51
C ALA A 239 4.11 -2.80 -2.07
N GLN A 240 4.05 -3.13 -0.77
CA GLN A 240 2.87 -3.71 -0.18
C GLN A 240 2.57 -3.18 1.22
N PHE A 241 1.29 -2.93 1.48
CA PHE A 241 0.74 -2.64 2.80
C PHE A 241 -0.46 -3.56 3.08
N VAL A 242 -0.51 -4.19 4.26
CA VAL A 242 -1.65 -5.01 4.70
C VAL A 242 -2.06 -4.64 6.12
N ASP A 243 -3.30 -4.21 6.32
CA ASP A 243 -3.82 -3.84 7.64
C ASP A 243 -4.01 -5.09 8.53
N ASN A 244 -4.89 -6.01 8.14
CA ASN A 244 -5.16 -7.24 8.86
C ASN A 244 -4.85 -8.46 7.96
N TRP A 245 -3.69 -9.04 8.20
CA TRP A 245 -3.22 -10.25 7.55
C TRP A 245 -4.17 -11.42 7.82
N ASP A 246 -4.54 -12.15 6.77
CA ASP A 246 -5.31 -13.38 6.93
C ASP A 246 -4.38 -14.50 7.45
N PRO A 247 -4.61 -15.05 8.66
CA PRO A 247 -3.71 -16.04 9.26
C PRO A 247 -3.67 -17.38 8.52
N LEU A 248 -4.56 -17.59 7.54
CA LEU A 248 -4.58 -18.76 6.67
C LEU A 248 -3.80 -18.53 5.35
N VAL A 249 -3.32 -17.31 5.11
CA VAL A 249 -2.59 -16.94 3.91
C VAL A 249 -1.11 -16.82 4.26
N ALA A 250 -0.28 -17.71 3.71
CA ALA A 250 1.16 -17.63 3.84
C ALA A 250 1.78 -17.13 2.53
N LEU A 251 2.80 -16.28 2.64
CA LEU A 251 3.68 -15.97 1.50
C LEU A 251 4.63 -17.14 1.27
N HIS A 252 4.82 -17.55 0.02
CA HIS A 252 5.71 -18.68 -0.32
C HIS A 252 6.63 -18.36 -1.51
N ASP A 253 6.17 -18.41 -2.75
CA ASP A 253 7.00 -18.07 -3.92
C ASP A 253 6.86 -16.58 -4.32
N ASP A 254 6.59 -15.71 -3.35
CA ASP A 254 6.36 -14.29 -3.60
C ASP A 254 7.66 -13.47 -3.57
N GLU A 255 7.77 -12.46 -4.43
CA GLU A 255 8.87 -11.48 -4.39
C GLU A 255 8.35 -10.04 -4.29
N PHE A 256 8.96 -9.28 -3.38
CA PHE A 256 8.63 -7.89 -3.13
C PHE A 256 9.89 -7.02 -3.22
N ASP A 257 9.89 -6.07 -4.15
CA ASP A 257 10.92 -5.06 -4.31
C ASP A 257 10.38 -3.68 -3.93
N GLY A 258 10.66 -3.26 -2.69
CA GLY A 258 10.26 -1.99 -2.13
C GLY A 258 9.77 -2.10 -0.68
N ARG A 259 9.23 -1.01 -0.14
CA ARG A 259 8.80 -0.95 1.26
C ARG A 259 7.62 -1.91 1.51
N PHE A 260 7.74 -2.74 2.53
CA PHE A 260 6.67 -3.64 2.97
C PHE A 260 6.25 -3.29 4.39
N HIS A 261 4.94 -3.23 4.64
CA HIS A 261 4.41 -3.05 5.98
C HIS A 261 3.15 -3.90 6.23
N SER A 262 3.04 -4.48 7.42
CA SER A 262 1.77 -5.03 7.90
C SER A 262 1.43 -4.54 9.30
N ASN A 263 0.18 -4.16 9.55
CA ASN A 263 -0.26 -3.80 10.91
C ASN A 263 -0.49 -5.03 11.80
N SER A 264 -0.48 -6.24 11.25
CA SER A 264 -0.66 -7.48 12.01
C SER A 264 0.45 -8.49 11.74
N GLU A 265 0.40 -9.63 12.41
CA GLU A 265 1.35 -10.72 12.22
C GLU A 265 1.15 -11.32 10.82
N MET A 266 2.18 -11.23 9.99
CA MET A 266 2.18 -11.87 8.68
C MET A 266 2.58 -13.34 8.79
N VAL A 267 2.16 -14.15 7.83
CA VAL A 267 2.54 -15.56 7.75
C VAL A 267 3.44 -15.77 6.55
N ILE A 268 4.60 -16.37 6.78
CA ILE A 268 5.55 -16.78 5.73
C ILE A 268 5.75 -18.29 5.76
N SER A 269 6.05 -18.86 4.61
CA SER A 269 6.28 -20.27 4.43
C SER A 269 7.41 -20.51 3.44
N GLY A 270 8.06 -21.66 3.55
CA GLY A 270 9.07 -22.09 2.59
C GLY A 270 9.04 -23.60 2.45
N SER A 271 9.28 -24.11 1.25
CA SER A 271 9.34 -25.54 0.97
C SER A 271 10.20 -25.79 -0.27
N GLY A 272 10.93 -26.91 -0.29
CA GLY A 272 11.71 -27.31 -1.48
C GLY A 272 12.80 -26.32 -1.93
N GLY A 273 13.29 -25.45 -1.04
CA GLY A 273 14.22 -24.36 -1.38
C GLY A 273 13.55 -23.09 -1.89
N THR A 274 12.23 -23.11 -2.10
CA THR A 274 11.41 -21.93 -2.39
C THR A 274 11.01 -21.24 -1.08
N GLN A 275 11.17 -19.93 -1.06
CA GLN A 275 10.83 -19.05 0.06
C GLN A 275 10.61 -17.63 -0.48
N PRO A 276 9.83 -16.80 0.22
CA PRO A 276 9.55 -15.46 -0.27
C PRO A 276 10.82 -14.62 -0.20
N LYS A 277 10.92 -13.59 -1.04
CA LYS A 277 12.03 -12.64 -0.95
C LYS A 277 11.52 -11.21 -0.88
N PHE A 278 12.03 -10.49 0.11
CA PHE A 278 11.81 -9.08 0.32
C PHE A 278 13.14 -8.36 0.08
N ARG A 279 13.21 -7.61 -1.02
CA ARG A 279 14.40 -6.84 -1.41
C ARG A 279 14.45 -5.48 -0.71
N GLY A 280 13.30 -4.95 -0.32
CA GLY A 280 13.18 -3.73 0.47
C GLY A 280 12.94 -3.99 1.95
N LYS A 281 13.02 -2.93 2.77
CA LYS A 281 12.82 -3.03 4.22
C LYS A 281 11.40 -3.52 4.52
N VAL A 282 11.32 -4.51 5.40
CA VAL A 282 10.06 -5.05 5.92
C VAL A 282 9.82 -4.52 7.31
N SER A 283 8.57 -4.14 7.59
CA SER A 283 8.14 -3.77 8.93
C SER A 283 6.81 -4.40 9.29
N THR A 284 6.60 -4.72 10.55
CA THR A 284 5.30 -5.14 11.07
C THR A 284 5.02 -4.48 12.41
N ALA A 285 3.77 -4.15 12.67
CA ALA A 285 3.33 -3.70 13.99
C ALA A 285 3.12 -4.85 14.98
N ALA A 286 3.15 -6.10 14.51
CA ALA A 286 3.19 -7.26 15.39
C ALA A 286 4.57 -7.44 16.04
N TYR A 287 4.59 -8.15 17.16
CA TYR A 287 5.83 -8.49 17.87
C TYR A 287 6.67 -9.55 17.16
N SER A 288 6.10 -10.26 16.20
CA SER A 288 6.75 -11.35 15.48
C SER A 288 6.15 -11.55 14.09
N ILE A 289 6.84 -12.36 13.29
CA ILE A 289 6.30 -12.98 12.08
C ILE A 289 6.05 -14.47 12.33
N ARG A 290 4.91 -14.99 11.87
CA ARG A 290 4.57 -16.40 11.95
C ARG A 290 5.18 -17.17 10.78
N ARG A 291 5.86 -18.27 11.09
CA ARG A 291 6.36 -19.23 10.09
C ARG A 291 5.42 -20.44 10.07
N SER A 292 4.79 -20.73 8.94
CA SER A 292 3.75 -21.77 8.85
C SER A 292 4.26 -23.19 9.08
N GLN A 293 5.55 -23.42 8.84
CA GLN A 293 6.24 -24.67 9.13
C GLN A 293 7.54 -24.39 9.88
N PRO A 294 7.87 -25.17 10.92
CA PRO A 294 9.19 -25.16 11.54
C PRO A 294 10.18 -25.84 10.58
N SER A 295 10.53 -25.15 9.50
CA SER A 295 11.57 -25.58 8.58
C SER A 295 12.93 -25.44 9.27
N PHE A 296 13.69 -26.53 9.35
CA PHE A 296 15.07 -26.56 9.85
C PHE A 296 16.04 -25.67 9.05
N HIS A 297 15.59 -25.01 7.96
CA HIS A 297 16.41 -24.29 7.00
C HIS A 297 15.82 -22.91 6.61
N PHE A 298 14.87 -22.35 7.37
CA PHE A 298 14.37 -21.01 7.10
C PHE A 298 15.43 -19.96 7.45
N ASP A 299 15.98 -19.31 6.43
CA ASP A 299 17.08 -18.36 6.56
C ASP A 299 16.56 -16.94 6.35
N ASP A 300 16.27 -16.26 7.46
CA ASP A 300 15.76 -14.89 7.46
C ASP A 300 16.64 -13.93 6.65
N SER A 301 17.96 -14.16 6.58
CA SER A 301 18.88 -13.31 5.83
C SER A 301 18.70 -13.40 4.31
N LYS A 302 18.14 -14.52 3.83
CA LYS A 302 17.80 -14.74 2.41
C LYS A 302 16.37 -14.35 2.07
N VAL A 303 15.52 -14.16 3.09
CA VAL A 303 14.13 -13.72 2.95
C VAL A 303 14.05 -12.21 3.07
N PHE A 304 14.62 -11.63 4.12
CA PHE A 304 14.58 -10.20 4.43
C PHE A 304 15.90 -9.51 4.09
N LEU A 305 16.16 -9.32 2.79
CA LEU A 305 17.47 -8.87 2.30
C LEU A 305 17.86 -7.46 2.79
N ALA A 306 16.88 -6.60 3.06
CA ALA A 306 17.09 -5.25 3.61
C ALA A 306 16.67 -5.12 5.08
N GLY A 307 16.46 -6.24 5.77
CA GLY A 307 16.12 -6.31 7.19
C GLY A 307 14.62 -6.25 7.49
N LEU A 308 14.31 -6.70 8.71
CA LEU A 308 12.98 -6.77 9.30
C LEU A 308 12.91 -5.89 10.56
N GLU A 309 11.87 -5.06 10.66
CA GLU A 309 11.54 -4.26 11.83
C GLU A 309 10.20 -4.75 12.42
N GLU A 310 10.26 -5.48 13.54
CA GLU A 310 9.10 -5.89 14.32
C GLU A 310 8.70 -4.80 15.33
N ASN A 311 7.46 -4.83 15.80
CA ASN A 311 6.90 -3.86 16.74
C ASN A 311 7.01 -2.39 16.24
N ALA A 312 6.90 -2.19 14.92
CA ALA A 312 6.79 -0.88 14.32
C ALA A 312 5.43 -0.23 14.65
N ALA A 313 5.31 1.08 14.47
CA ALA A 313 4.01 1.74 14.63
C ALA A 313 3.03 1.30 13.52
N ALA A 314 1.82 0.90 13.91
CA ALA A 314 0.73 0.61 12.98
C ALA A 314 0.34 1.87 12.18
N ILE A 315 0.04 1.68 10.90
CA ILE A 315 -0.37 2.74 9.98
C ILE A 315 -1.89 2.63 9.77
N PRO A 316 -2.70 3.57 10.28
CA PRO A 316 -4.15 3.45 10.21
C PRO A 316 -4.65 3.55 8.77
N VAL A 317 -5.58 2.66 8.41
CA VAL A 317 -6.32 2.72 7.14
C VAL A 317 -7.36 3.85 7.20
N PRO A 318 -7.46 4.71 6.16
CA PRO A 318 -8.41 5.80 6.14
C PRO A 318 -9.85 5.29 6.21
N ARG A 319 -10.63 5.85 7.13
CA ARG A 319 -12.07 5.53 7.24
C ARG A 319 -12.86 6.11 6.07
N VAL A 320 -12.44 7.27 5.58
CA VAL A 320 -13.05 8.01 4.48
C VAL A 320 -11.95 8.41 3.49
N PHE A 321 -12.22 8.25 2.20
CA PHE A 321 -11.33 8.75 1.16
C PHE A 321 -11.59 10.24 0.94
N VAL A 322 -10.60 11.05 1.30
CA VAL A 322 -10.61 12.49 1.06
C VAL A 322 -10.04 12.76 -0.34
N GLY A 323 -10.62 13.72 -1.06
CA GLY A 323 -10.10 14.17 -2.35
C GLY A 323 -10.66 13.45 -3.59
N ILE A 324 -11.62 12.53 -3.42
CA ILE A 324 -12.39 12.02 -4.56
C ILE A 324 -13.30 13.15 -5.07
N PRO A 325 -13.15 13.60 -6.34
CA PRO A 325 -13.97 14.67 -6.88
C PRO A 325 -15.46 14.35 -6.78
N ARG A 326 -16.26 15.35 -6.40
CA ARG A 326 -17.71 15.25 -6.55
C ARG A 326 -18.08 15.56 -8.00
N ASP A 327 -19.06 14.84 -8.51
CA ASP A 327 -19.68 15.14 -9.80
C ASP A 327 -20.34 16.53 -9.73
N THR A 328 -19.69 17.50 -10.34
CA THR A 328 -20.15 18.90 -10.46
C THR A 328 -20.17 19.26 -11.94
N SER A 329 -21.01 20.23 -12.34
CA SER A 329 -21.10 20.68 -13.74
C SER A 329 -19.76 21.11 -14.35
N GLU A 330 -18.82 21.58 -13.53
CA GLU A 330 -17.48 22.02 -13.93
C GLU A 330 -16.46 20.89 -14.09
N SER A 331 -16.77 19.68 -13.61
CA SER A 331 -15.86 18.52 -13.64
C SER A 331 -16.26 17.44 -14.65
N ARG A 332 -17.31 17.67 -15.45
CA ARG A 332 -17.88 16.68 -16.38
C ARG A 332 -16.88 16.09 -17.39
N ASP A 333 -15.90 16.87 -17.83
CA ASP A 333 -14.90 16.40 -18.79
C ASP A 333 -13.78 15.56 -18.14
N ARG A 334 -13.67 15.59 -16.80
CA ARG A 334 -12.62 14.93 -16.02
C ARG A 334 -13.15 13.85 -15.08
N VAL A 335 -14.46 13.78 -14.90
CA VAL A 335 -15.13 12.85 -13.99
C VAL A 335 -16.21 12.09 -14.73
N ASN A 336 -16.08 10.76 -14.77
CA ASN A 336 -17.11 9.89 -15.32
C ASN A 336 -17.74 9.05 -14.21
N VAL A 337 -19.05 9.20 -14.00
CA VAL A 337 -19.78 8.47 -12.96
C VAL A 337 -20.57 7.32 -13.56
N LEU A 338 -20.34 6.12 -13.04
CA LEU A 338 -20.99 4.89 -13.45
C LEU A 338 -21.80 4.36 -12.25
N THR A 339 -23.11 4.17 -12.44
CA THR A 339 -24.03 3.71 -11.38
C THR A 339 -24.37 2.22 -11.48
N GLU A 340 -23.93 1.57 -12.56
CA GLU A 340 -24.17 0.16 -12.85
C GLU A 340 -22.85 -0.60 -12.99
N GLU A 341 -22.92 -1.93 -12.90
CA GLU A 341 -21.78 -2.77 -13.23
C GLU A 341 -21.32 -2.48 -14.67
N SER A 342 -20.02 -2.22 -14.82
CA SER A 342 -19.45 -1.69 -16.06
C SER A 342 -18.11 -2.33 -16.39
N TRP A 343 -17.85 -2.52 -17.68
CA TRP A 343 -16.60 -3.06 -18.21
C TRP A 343 -15.84 -1.96 -18.94
N ILE A 344 -14.79 -1.45 -18.31
CA ILE A 344 -13.94 -0.37 -18.79
C ILE A 344 -12.72 -0.98 -19.47
N THR A 345 -12.45 -0.56 -20.70
CA THR A 345 -11.24 -0.91 -21.44
C THR A 345 -10.50 0.37 -21.81
N PHE A 346 -9.25 0.49 -21.36
CA PHE A 346 -8.36 1.58 -21.74
C PHE A 346 -7.62 1.24 -23.03
N HIS A 347 -7.43 2.24 -23.90
CA HIS A 347 -6.80 2.10 -25.20
C HIS A 347 -5.51 2.92 -25.26
N HIS A 348 -4.52 2.39 -25.99
CA HIS A 348 -3.19 3.00 -26.11
C HIS A 348 -3.20 4.43 -26.71
N ASP A 349 -4.26 4.79 -27.45
CA ASP A 349 -4.46 6.11 -28.06
C ASP A 349 -4.92 7.19 -27.06
N GLY A 350 -5.09 6.84 -25.77
CA GLY A 350 -5.59 7.73 -24.73
C GLY A 350 -7.11 7.81 -24.67
N ASN A 351 -7.83 6.97 -25.41
CA ASN A 351 -9.25 6.78 -25.21
C ASN A 351 -9.52 5.65 -24.21
N TYR A 352 -10.74 5.63 -23.67
CA TYR A 352 -11.28 4.46 -23.00
C TYR A 352 -12.71 4.23 -23.45
N SER A 353 -13.12 2.97 -23.44
CA SER A 353 -14.50 2.59 -23.70
C SER A 353 -15.09 1.87 -22.50
N TRP A 354 -16.42 1.92 -22.38
CA TRP A 354 -17.12 1.11 -21.39
C TRP A 354 -18.46 0.60 -21.90
N ARG A 355 -18.88 -0.53 -21.33
CA ARG A 355 -20.21 -1.13 -21.49
C ARG A 355 -20.84 -1.29 -20.13
N THR A 356 -22.15 -1.15 -20.03
CA THR A 356 -22.89 -1.37 -18.78
C THR A 356 -23.64 -2.71 -18.82
N ALA A 357 -23.99 -3.24 -17.65
CA ALA A 357 -24.73 -4.48 -17.53
C ALA A 357 -26.13 -4.39 -18.17
N SER A 358 -26.78 -3.22 -18.12
CA SER A 358 -28.07 -2.98 -18.76
C SER A 358 -28.00 -2.92 -20.28
N ALA A 359 -26.86 -2.50 -20.84
CA ALA A 359 -26.67 -2.30 -22.27
C ALA A 359 -25.34 -2.93 -22.76
N PRO A 360 -25.17 -4.26 -22.68
CA PRO A 360 -23.88 -4.91 -22.94
C PRO A 360 -23.44 -4.85 -24.42
N LYS A 361 -24.33 -4.46 -25.33
CA LYS A 361 -24.04 -4.28 -26.76
C LYS A 361 -23.72 -2.83 -27.13
N ILE A 362 -24.01 -1.88 -26.23
CA ILE A 362 -23.73 -0.46 -26.45
C ILE A 362 -22.38 -0.17 -25.83
N GLU A 363 -21.46 0.31 -26.65
CA GLU A 363 -20.14 0.72 -26.21
C GLU A 363 -20.08 2.25 -26.20
N HIS A 364 -19.81 2.79 -25.03
CA HIS A 364 -19.58 4.21 -24.84
C HIS A 364 -18.08 4.49 -24.91
N HIS A 365 -17.70 5.69 -25.35
CA HIS A 365 -16.31 6.10 -25.50
C HIS A 365 -16.11 7.47 -24.85
N ALA A 366 -14.93 7.65 -24.26
CA ALA A 366 -14.45 8.93 -23.78
C ALA A 366 -12.94 9.00 -23.93
N ARG A 367 -12.39 10.21 -23.83
CA ARG A 367 -10.96 10.47 -23.96
C ARG A 367 -10.38 10.82 -22.60
N LEU A 368 -9.21 10.28 -22.28
CA LEU A 368 -8.41 10.74 -21.15
C LEU A 368 -7.81 12.10 -21.52
N SER A 369 -8.05 13.10 -20.68
CA SER A 369 -7.44 14.41 -20.85
C SER A 369 -5.96 14.39 -20.45
N THR A 370 -5.20 15.44 -20.77
CA THR A 370 -3.85 15.63 -20.23
C THR A 370 -3.83 15.89 -18.73
N GLU A 371 -4.97 16.31 -18.18
CA GLU A 371 -5.21 16.50 -16.76
C GLU A 371 -5.72 15.20 -16.12
N PRO A 372 -5.57 15.04 -14.79
CA PRO A 372 -6.05 13.86 -14.09
C PRO A 372 -7.55 13.58 -14.30
N HIS A 373 -7.84 12.38 -14.79
CA HIS A 373 -9.20 11.87 -15.04
C HIS A 373 -9.63 10.93 -13.91
N THR A 374 -10.89 10.99 -13.50
CA THR A 374 -11.45 10.12 -12.45
C THR A 374 -12.68 9.38 -12.96
N ILE A 375 -12.71 8.05 -12.82
CA ILE A 375 -13.89 7.22 -13.08
C ILE A 375 -14.44 6.75 -11.73
N ILE A 376 -15.72 6.98 -11.48
CA ILE A 376 -16.37 6.75 -10.18
C ILE A 376 -17.49 5.72 -10.34
N GLY A 377 -17.35 4.55 -9.72
CA GLY A 377 -18.41 3.56 -9.57
C GLY A 377 -19.22 3.83 -8.30
N ARG A 378 -20.47 4.28 -8.44
CA ARG A 378 -21.36 4.61 -7.31
C ARG A 378 -22.37 3.52 -6.98
N GLY A 379 -22.86 3.53 -5.74
CA GLY A 379 -24.02 2.76 -5.32
C GLY A 379 -23.71 1.27 -5.23
N LYS A 380 -24.12 0.49 -6.24
CA LYS A 380 -23.84 -0.95 -6.36
C LYS A 380 -22.95 -1.27 -7.58
N ALA A 381 -22.44 -0.26 -8.27
CA ALA A 381 -21.58 -0.45 -9.45
C ALA A 381 -20.33 -1.24 -9.09
N ARG A 382 -20.06 -2.28 -9.87
CA ARG A 382 -18.80 -3.02 -9.90
C ARG A 382 -18.06 -2.65 -11.17
N LEU A 383 -16.77 -2.32 -11.07
CA LEU A 383 -16.01 -1.81 -12.21
C LEU A 383 -14.99 -2.84 -12.66
N HIS A 384 -15.20 -3.43 -13.83
CA HIS A 384 -14.21 -4.31 -14.47
C HIS A 384 -13.25 -3.44 -15.28
N VAL A 385 -11.94 -3.60 -15.08
CA VAL A 385 -10.92 -2.78 -15.72
C VAL A 385 -9.86 -3.64 -16.42
N LYS A 386 -9.36 -3.15 -17.56
CA LYS A 386 -8.20 -3.68 -18.30
C LYS A 386 -7.73 -2.69 -19.37
N GLY A 387 -6.62 -3.01 -20.03
CA GLY A 387 -6.13 -2.31 -21.22
C GLY A 387 -4.89 -1.47 -20.95
N VAL A 388 -4.70 -0.44 -21.78
CA VAL A 388 -3.49 0.39 -21.75
C VAL A 388 -3.88 1.85 -21.50
N VAL A 389 -3.37 2.44 -20.41
CA VAL A 389 -3.64 3.82 -20.02
C VAL A 389 -2.57 4.74 -20.57
N HIS A 390 -2.99 5.75 -21.33
CA HIS A 390 -2.16 6.88 -21.74
C HIS A 390 -2.70 8.15 -21.06
N GLY A 391 -1.99 8.63 -20.03
CA GLY A 391 -2.40 9.74 -19.17
C GLY A 391 -2.54 9.36 -17.69
N MET A 392 -3.17 10.25 -16.92
CA MET A 392 -3.34 10.10 -15.47
C MET A 392 -4.79 9.75 -15.14
N VAL A 393 -5.03 8.56 -14.61
CA VAL A 393 -6.38 8.09 -14.27
C VAL A 393 -6.46 7.56 -12.84
N LEU A 394 -7.55 7.91 -12.16
CA LEU A 394 -8.01 7.25 -10.94
C LEU A 394 -9.32 6.53 -11.24
N VAL A 395 -9.40 5.23 -10.98
CA VAL A 395 -10.66 4.49 -10.92
C VAL A 395 -11.02 4.28 -9.46
N TYR A 396 -12.12 4.88 -9.04
CA TYR A 396 -12.65 4.77 -7.69
C TYR A 396 -13.96 3.97 -7.69
N GLY A 397 -14.04 2.91 -6.89
CA GLY A 397 -15.25 2.12 -6.69
C GLY A 397 -15.76 2.23 -5.26
N GLU A 398 -17.01 2.61 -5.07
CA GLU A 398 -17.71 2.46 -3.78
C GLU A 398 -17.93 0.97 -3.44
N ASN A 399 -17.91 0.10 -4.44
CA ASN A 399 -17.83 -1.35 -4.29
C ASN A 399 -16.58 -1.88 -4.99
N ASP A 400 -16.69 -3.08 -5.56
CA ASP A 400 -15.55 -3.85 -6.04
C ASP A 400 -15.02 -3.29 -7.36
N ILE A 401 -13.70 -3.35 -7.49
CA ILE A 401 -13.03 -3.21 -8.78
C ILE A 401 -12.50 -4.60 -9.15
N ILE A 402 -12.77 -5.02 -10.40
CA ILE A 402 -12.39 -6.33 -10.91
C ILE A 402 -11.30 -6.13 -11.98
N LEU A 403 -10.13 -6.71 -11.74
CA LEU A 403 -9.04 -6.77 -12.72
C LEU A 403 -9.37 -7.87 -13.73
N SER A 404 -9.80 -7.46 -14.93
CA SER A 404 -10.32 -8.36 -15.98
C SER A 404 -9.27 -8.76 -17.02
N GLY A 405 -8.03 -8.33 -16.85
CA GLY A 405 -6.89 -8.59 -17.72
C GLY A 405 -5.75 -7.65 -17.38
N ASP A 406 -4.73 -7.63 -18.23
CA ASP A 406 -3.60 -6.72 -18.07
C ASP A 406 -4.06 -5.27 -18.00
N LEU A 407 -3.39 -4.48 -17.17
CA LEU A 407 -3.60 -3.05 -17.01
C LEU A 407 -2.25 -2.37 -17.06
N LEU A 408 -1.91 -1.79 -18.20
CA LEU A 408 -0.57 -1.27 -18.50
C LEU A 408 -0.60 0.25 -18.67
N CYS A 409 0.55 0.90 -18.56
CA CYS A 409 0.76 2.25 -19.03
C CYS A 409 1.21 2.22 -20.51
N ALA A 410 0.79 3.20 -21.31
CA ALA A 410 1.18 3.29 -22.72
C ALA A 410 2.69 3.50 -22.86
N ARG A 411 3.26 4.36 -22.01
CA ARG A 411 4.70 4.49 -21.84
C ARG A 411 5.15 3.77 -20.57
N ASP A 412 5.68 2.56 -20.75
CA ASP A 412 6.10 1.64 -19.69
C ASP A 412 7.02 2.36 -18.68
N PRO A 413 6.58 2.55 -17.42
CA PRO A 413 7.34 3.28 -16.42
C PRO A 413 8.54 2.52 -15.84
N GLU A 414 8.70 1.23 -16.15
CA GLU A 414 9.94 0.50 -15.85
C GLU A 414 11.09 0.91 -16.76
N ILE A 415 10.75 1.19 -18.03
CA ILE A 415 11.71 1.58 -19.07
C ILE A 415 11.87 3.11 -19.10
N PHE A 416 10.76 3.83 -18.91
CA PHE A 416 10.67 5.28 -19.00
C PHE A 416 10.27 5.89 -17.65
N PRO A 417 11.21 6.11 -16.72
CA PRO A 417 10.91 6.64 -15.38
C PRO A 417 10.40 8.09 -15.39
N ASP A 418 10.50 8.80 -16.53
CA ASP A 418 9.92 10.13 -16.78
C ASP A 418 8.48 10.07 -17.32
N SER A 419 7.92 8.88 -17.55
CA SER A 419 6.54 8.68 -17.98
C SER A 419 5.57 9.41 -17.04
N ARG A 420 4.57 10.06 -17.62
CA ARG A 420 3.49 10.74 -16.90
C ARG A 420 2.21 9.91 -16.83
N ASP A 421 2.26 8.67 -17.32
CA ASP A 421 1.14 7.75 -17.24
C ASP A 421 1.04 7.21 -15.81
N PHE A 422 -0.08 7.48 -15.16
CA PHE A 422 -0.35 7.07 -13.78
C PHE A 422 -1.72 6.41 -13.68
N VAL A 423 -1.75 5.22 -13.11
CA VAL A 423 -2.97 4.47 -12.86
C VAL A 423 -3.14 4.26 -11.36
N GLY A 424 -4.24 4.77 -10.80
CA GLY A 424 -4.67 4.47 -9.44
C GLY A 424 -5.99 3.71 -9.46
N LEU A 425 -6.07 2.59 -8.73
CA LEU A 425 -7.31 1.88 -8.46
C LEU A 425 -7.61 1.96 -6.95
N VAL A 426 -8.76 2.49 -6.58
CA VAL A 426 -9.17 2.65 -5.19
C VAL A 426 -10.57 2.07 -5.00
N SER A 427 -10.68 1.01 -4.21
CA SER A 427 -11.96 0.42 -3.83
C SER A 427 -12.24 0.67 -2.35
N ALA A 428 -13.47 1.08 -2.04
CA ALA A 428 -14.00 1.11 -0.67
C ALA A 428 -14.33 -0.29 -0.12
N LYS A 429 -14.29 -1.32 -0.97
CA LYS A 429 -14.43 -2.73 -0.63
C LYS A 429 -13.24 -3.52 -1.16
N GLU A 430 -13.43 -4.32 -2.19
CA GLU A 430 -12.45 -5.28 -2.67
C GLU A 430 -11.87 -4.89 -4.03
N ILE A 431 -10.61 -5.26 -4.26
CA ILE A 431 -10.05 -5.38 -5.60
C ILE A 431 -9.89 -6.87 -5.86
N GLU A 432 -10.59 -7.38 -6.86
CA GLU A 432 -10.63 -8.80 -7.21
C GLU A 432 -9.95 -9.06 -8.55
N VAL A 433 -9.12 -10.09 -8.64
CA VAL A 433 -8.65 -10.60 -9.93
C VAL A 433 -9.74 -11.50 -10.53
N ALA A 434 -10.19 -11.21 -11.75
CA ALA A 434 -11.24 -12.00 -12.39
C ALA A 434 -10.83 -13.48 -12.56
N PRO A 435 -11.79 -14.40 -12.74
CA PRO A 435 -11.49 -15.82 -12.95
C PRO A 435 -10.57 -16.07 -14.17
N PRO A 436 -9.92 -17.25 -14.25
CA PRO A 436 -9.07 -17.60 -15.40
C PRO A 436 -9.82 -17.61 -16.73
N SER A 437 -11.13 -17.84 -16.73
CA SER A 437 -11.96 -17.73 -17.94
C SER A 437 -12.03 -16.31 -18.52
N VAL A 438 -11.61 -15.31 -17.74
CA VAL A 438 -11.61 -13.88 -18.12
C VAL A 438 -10.18 -13.37 -18.33
N THR A 439 -9.30 -13.65 -17.37
CA THR A 439 -7.88 -13.20 -17.39
C THR A 439 -6.98 -14.09 -18.24
N GLY A 440 -7.43 -15.29 -18.58
CA GLY A 440 -6.61 -16.33 -19.19
C GLY A 440 -5.83 -17.16 -18.17
N PRO A 441 -5.08 -18.16 -18.65
CA PRO A 441 -4.35 -19.12 -17.83
C PRO A 441 -2.97 -18.63 -17.36
N GLY A 442 -2.43 -17.59 -18.00
CA GLY A 442 -1.04 -17.17 -17.86
C GLY A 442 -0.84 -16.03 -16.88
N ASP A 443 0.28 -15.34 -17.05
CA ASP A 443 0.67 -14.18 -16.25
C ASP A 443 -0.36 -13.05 -16.35
N LEU A 444 -0.45 -12.26 -15.28
CA LEU A 444 -1.26 -11.04 -15.23
C LEU A 444 -0.35 -9.86 -14.89
N LYS A 445 -0.34 -8.83 -15.74
CA LYS A 445 0.53 -7.66 -15.60
C LYS A 445 -0.26 -6.40 -15.27
N ILE A 446 0.06 -5.79 -14.14
CA ILE A 446 -0.60 -4.60 -13.61
C ILE A 446 0.43 -3.51 -13.34
N GLN A 447 0.35 -2.40 -14.04
CA GLN A 447 1.16 -1.19 -13.84
C GLN A 447 0.30 -0.11 -13.18
N ALA A 448 0.03 -0.27 -11.88
CA ALA A 448 -0.87 0.60 -11.14
C ALA A 448 -0.57 0.63 -9.64
N ALA A 449 -1.01 1.69 -8.99
CA ALA A 449 -1.20 1.70 -7.55
C ALA A 449 -2.60 1.16 -7.20
N LEU A 450 -2.66 0.16 -6.33
CA LEU A 450 -3.89 -0.51 -5.91
C LEU A 450 -4.16 -0.22 -4.44
N PHE A 451 -5.38 0.21 -4.13
CA PHE A 451 -5.87 0.39 -2.76
C PHE A 451 -7.23 -0.30 -2.59
N ALA A 452 -7.26 -1.41 -1.85
CA ALA A 452 -8.50 -2.10 -1.48
C ALA A 452 -8.77 -1.91 0.01
N LYS A 453 -9.74 -1.07 0.39
CA LYS A 453 -10.02 -0.83 1.82
C LYS A 453 -10.36 -2.12 2.57
N GLY A 454 -11.08 -3.04 1.91
CA GLY A 454 -11.43 -4.37 2.39
C GLY A 454 -10.35 -5.38 2.06
N ARG A 455 -10.44 -6.04 0.89
CA ARG A 455 -9.58 -7.17 0.55
C ARG A 455 -9.05 -7.07 -0.87
N PHE A 456 -7.76 -7.40 -1.06
CA PHE A 456 -7.27 -7.80 -2.38
C PHE A 456 -7.43 -9.31 -2.53
N ARG A 457 -8.18 -9.74 -3.55
CA ARG A 457 -8.65 -11.12 -3.66
C ARG A 457 -8.30 -11.74 -5.01
N VAL A 458 -7.77 -12.95 -4.95
CA VAL A 458 -7.63 -13.86 -6.08
C VAL A 458 -8.55 -15.06 -5.85
N PRO A 459 -9.74 -15.11 -6.48
CA PRO A 459 -10.60 -16.28 -6.43
C PRO A 459 -10.04 -17.40 -7.33
N HIS A 460 -10.59 -18.60 -7.15
CA HIS A 460 -10.27 -19.79 -7.97
C HIS A 460 -8.79 -20.18 -7.94
N LEU A 461 -8.21 -20.28 -6.74
CA LEU A 461 -6.80 -20.60 -6.54
C LEU A 461 -6.39 -21.97 -7.11
N TYR A 462 -7.26 -22.97 -7.00
CA TYR A 462 -6.99 -24.34 -7.41
C TYR A 462 -7.29 -24.57 -8.89
N THR A 463 -6.64 -23.82 -9.76
CA THR A 463 -6.67 -24.02 -11.21
C THR A 463 -5.42 -24.81 -11.63
N ARG A 464 -5.53 -25.59 -12.71
CA ARG A 464 -4.38 -26.37 -13.23
C ARG A 464 -3.30 -25.47 -13.84
N GLU A 465 -3.68 -24.25 -14.18
CA GLU A 465 -2.84 -23.25 -14.82
C GLU A 465 -2.31 -22.31 -13.75
N THR A 466 -0.98 -22.23 -13.67
CA THR A 466 -0.23 -21.38 -12.75
C THR A 466 0.48 -20.30 -13.56
N GLY A 467 0.35 -19.04 -13.15
CA GLY A 467 1.07 -17.92 -13.75
C GLY A 467 1.77 -17.08 -12.69
N THR A 468 2.22 -15.90 -13.10
CA THR A 468 2.80 -14.89 -12.22
C THR A 468 1.93 -13.64 -12.22
N LEU A 469 1.59 -13.14 -11.04
CA LEU A 469 0.94 -11.84 -10.88
C LEU A 469 2.03 -10.77 -10.75
N HIS A 470 2.26 -10.03 -11.82
CA HIS A 470 3.22 -8.92 -11.85
C HIS A 470 2.52 -7.61 -11.53
N ILE A 471 2.93 -6.96 -10.45
CA ILE A 471 2.49 -5.61 -10.11
C ILE A 471 3.71 -4.69 -10.13
N TYR A 472 3.78 -3.78 -11.11
CA TYR A 472 4.70 -2.65 -11.06
C TYR A 472 3.95 -1.42 -10.53
N GLY A 473 4.20 -1.06 -9.28
CA GLY A 473 3.44 -0.05 -8.57
C GLY A 473 3.36 -0.33 -7.07
N SER A 474 2.14 -0.46 -6.55
CA SER A 474 1.90 -0.66 -5.11
C SER A 474 0.63 -1.45 -4.86
N LEU A 475 0.61 -2.30 -3.83
CA LEU A 475 -0.60 -2.97 -3.35
C LEU A 475 -0.86 -2.66 -1.88
N SER A 476 -1.87 -1.85 -1.60
CA SER A 476 -2.36 -1.60 -0.24
C SER A 476 -3.73 -2.22 -0.04
N ALA A 477 -3.90 -3.03 1.01
CA ALA A 477 -5.17 -3.68 1.28
C ALA A 477 -5.51 -3.77 2.77
N GLY A 478 -6.79 -3.79 3.10
CA GLY A 478 -7.25 -4.13 4.45
C GLY A 478 -6.92 -5.58 4.82
N SER A 479 -6.97 -6.49 3.84
CA SER A 479 -6.55 -7.88 3.96
C SER A 479 -6.22 -8.45 2.58
N ILE A 480 -5.64 -9.64 2.51
CA ILE A 480 -5.31 -10.32 1.25
C ILE A 480 -5.83 -11.75 1.26
N SER A 481 -6.13 -12.32 0.09
CA SER A 481 -6.26 -13.77 -0.06
C SER A 481 -4.94 -14.40 -0.46
N ALA A 482 -4.84 -15.72 -0.33
CA ALA A 482 -3.82 -16.46 -1.06
C ALA A 482 -3.96 -16.16 -2.55
N THR A 483 -2.83 -16.17 -3.23
CA THR A 483 -2.69 -16.01 -4.68
C THR A 483 -2.28 -17.34 -5.30
N GLU A 484 -1.51 -18.14 -4.58
CA GLU A 484 -1.10 -19.49 -4.95
C GLU A 484 -2.19 -20.56 -4.72
N PRO A 485 -2.20 -21.64 -5.51
CA PRO A 485 -1.23 -21.95 -6.57
C PRO A 485 -1.45 -21.20 -7.89
N ARG A 486 -2.52 -20.40 -8.02
CA ARG A 486 -2.83 -19.72 -9.28
C ARG A 486 -1.76 -18.72 -9.71
N TYR A 487 -1.27 -17.89 -8.79
CA TYR A 487 -0.23 -16.90 -9.06
C TYR A 487 0.86 -16.91 -8.01
N ALA A 488 2.12 -16.98 -8.43
CA ALA A 488 3.24 -16.45 -7.65
C ALA A 488 3.23 -14.92 -7.77
N THR A 489 3.27 -14.19 -6.65
CA THR A 489 3.14 -12.72 -6.67
C THR A 489 4.50 -12.06 -6.80
N ARG A 490 4.65 -11.15 -7.75
CA ARG A 490 5.87 -10.35 -7.94
C ARG A 490 5.48 -8.88 -7.93
N ILE A 491 5.77 -8.19 -6.83
CA ILE A 491 5.51 -6.74 -6.72
C ILE A 491 6.82 -5.99 -6.77
N ARG A 492 6.95 -5.10 -7.76
CA ARG A 492 8.06 -4.16 -7.89
C ARG A 492 7.55 -2.75 -7.72
N PHE A 493 8.21 -2.00 -6.85
CA PHE A 493 7.82 -0.64 -6.53
C PHE A 493 8.10 0.33 -7.67
N ASP A 494 7.09 1.11 -8.06
CA ASP A 494 7.27 2.23 -8.99
C ASP A 494 7.94 3.42 -8.26
N LYS A 495 9.21 3.66 -8.56
CA LYS A 495 10.01 4.72 -7.94
C LYS A 495 9.44 6.13 -8.15
N ARG A 496 8.59 6.35 -9.17
CA ARG A 496 7.92 7.63 -9.35
C ARG A 496 7.03 7.97 -8.15
N PHE A 497 6.52 6.95 -7.43
CA PHE A 497 5.72 7.11 -6.22
C PHE A 497 6.46 7.75 -5.04
N GLU A 498 7.79 7.80 -5.06
CA GLU A 498 8.55 8.57 -4.07
C GLU A 498 8.37 10.09 -4.24
N LYS A 499 8.04 10.56 -5.46
CA LYS A 499 7.98 11.99 -5.81
C LYS A 499 6.57 12.48 -6.10
N MET A 500 5.70 11.61 -6.61
CA MET A 500 4.30 11.90 -6.93
C MET A 500 3.45 10.67 -6.68
N ARG A 501 2.26 10.82 -6.12
CA ARG A 501 1.28 9.72 -6.06
C ARG A 501 0.36 9.73 -7.29
N PRO A 502 -0.30 8.61 -7.63
CA PRO A 502 -1.41 8.64 -8.58
C PRO A 502 -2.46 9.67 -8.14
N PRO A 503 -3.19 10.28 -9.08
CA PRO A 503 -4.09 11.38 -8.76
C PRO A 503 -5.13 10.99 -7.72
N ASN A 504 -5.24 11.78 -6.65
CA ASN A 504 -6.18 11.58 -5.55
C ASN A 504 -6.06 10.23 -4.82
N PHE A 505 -4.93 9.52 -4.97
CA PHE A 505 -4.68 8.25 -4.29
C PHE A 505 -4.58 8.40 -2.76
N PRO A 506 -5.07 7.44 -1.93
CA PRO A 506 -5.11 7.59 -0.48
C PRO A 506 -3.76 7.85 0.19
N MET A 507 -3.76 8.76 1.17
CA MET A 507 -2.61 9.05 2.02
C MET A 507 -2.63 8.25 3.33
N ALA A 508 -1.47 7.84 3.80
CA ALA A 508 -1.28 7.25 5.12
C ALA A 508 -1.12 8.36 6.18
N ASP A 509 -1.63 8.16 7.40
CA ASP A 509 -1.35 9.07 8.52
C ASP A 509 0.06 8.82 9.11
N ARG A 510 1.07 8.81 8.23
CA ARG A 510 2.48 8.64 8.58
C ARG A 510 3.29 9.72 7.90
N TYR A 511 4.18 10.34 8.64
CA TYR A 511 5.04 11.42 8.14
C TYR A 511 6.51 11.01 8.20
N GLU A 512 7.27 11.38 7.18
CA GLU A 512 8.72 11.24 7.13
C GLU A 512 9.37 12.61 6.98
N ILE A 513 10.55 12.78 7.56
CA ILE A 513 11.30 14.03 7.38
C ILE A 513 11.76 14.11 5.93
N ALA A 514 11.34 15.16 5.25
CA ALA A 514 11.74 15.46 3.88
C ALA A 514 12.94 16.41 3.87
N GLU A 515 12.93 17.43 4.72
CA GLU A 515 14.00 18.42 4.83
C GLU A 515 14.24 18.82 6.28
N TRP A 516 15.51 18.88 6.68
CA TRP A 516 15.99 19.50 7.91
C TRP A 516 17.49 19.78 7.77
N ASP A 517 17.91 21.04 7.94
CA ASP A 517 19.32 21.41 7.79
C ASP A 517 20.16 21.17 9.07
N GLU A 518 19.51 20.72 10.15
CA GLU A 518 20.11 20.38 11.44
C GLU A 518 20.95 21.52 12.06
N ARG A 519 20.59 22.77 11.73
CA ARG A 519 21.29 23.97 12.21
C ARG A 519 20.35 24.87 12.99
N TRP A 520 20.94 25.60 13.95
CA TRP A 520 20.29 26.73 14.59
C TRP A 520 20.54 27.99 13.78
N MET A 521 19.53 28.85 13.72
CA MET A 521 19.59 30.22 13.22
C MET A 521 19.28 31.15 14.39
N VAL A 522 20.17 32.11 14.66
CA VAL A 522 19.91 33.20 15.61
C VAL A 522 18.88 34.14 14.99
N LYS A 523 17.83 34.47 15.73
CA LYS A 523 16.74 35.35 15.28
C LYS A 523 16.99 36.82 15.55
#